data_AF-A0A1W1DJS5-F1
#
_entry.id   AF-A0A1W1DJS5-F1
#
_cell.length_a   1.000
_cell.length_b   1.000
_cell.length_c   1.000
_cell.angle_alpha   90.00
_cell.angle_beta   90.00
_cell.angle_gamma   90.00
#
_symmetry.space_group_name_H-M   'P 1'
#
loop_
_entity.id
_entity.type
_entity.pdbx_description
1 polymer ?
#
loop_
_entity_poly.entity_id
_entity_poly.type
_entity_poly.pdbx_seq_one_letter_code
_entity_poly.pdbx_strand_id
1 'polypeptide(L)'
;MINRQDLASYCDDYLSVDQFKDYCPNGLQIEGCEEITNIISGVSANLDLIERAIDEKADALFVHHGFFWKNEDAKITGIKRNRIAQLLANNINLFAYHLPLDAHTEVGNNIELAKKLSIHNPAPIGDTLVWQGEINTTLADFSQMVSQVLNRTPLVFGDDNKQLKRIAWCTGGAQSYIEHAINVNADIFLTGEVSEQIPAIAKENDIAFISAGHHATERYGVQALCQHLSDKFDLKHQFIDIDNQV
;
A
#
# COMPACT_ATOMS: atom_id res chain seq x y z
N MET A 1 -16.00 -18.79 8.47
CA MET A 1 -15.86 -18.22 9.83
C MET A 1 -14.52 -18.68 10.36
N ILE A 2 -13.76 -17.79 11.00
CA ILE A 2 -12.45 -18.10 11.58
C ILE A 2 -12.27 -17.34 12.91
N ASN A 3 -11.57 -17.97 13.86
CA ASN A 3 -11.17 -17.31 15.09
C ASN A 3 -10.15 -16.18 14.81
N ARG A 4 -10.31 -15.04 15.47
CA ARG A 4 -9.44 -13.85 15.36
C ARG A 4 -7.97 -14.19 15.58
N GLN A 5 -7.64 -15.01 16.57
CA GLN A 5 -6.23 -15.32 16.89
C GLN A 5 -5.60 -16.22 15.83
N ASP A 6 -6.38 -17.14 15.26
CA ASP A 6 -5.93 -17.99 14.16
C ASP A 6 -5.71 -17.16 12.89
N LEU A 7 -6.61 -16.22 12.61
CA LEU A 7 -6.47 -15.29 11.49
C LEU A 7 -5.26 -14.37 11.66
N ALA A 8 -5.03 -13.85 12.87
CA ALA A 8 -3.88 -13.02 13.21
C ALA A 8 -2.57 -13.79 12.97
N SER A 9 -2.44 -14.97 13.60
CA SER A 9 -1.26 -15.82 13.46
C SER A 9 -1.00 -16.20 12.00
N TYR A 10 -2.06 -16.55 11.26
CA TYR A 10 -1.94 -16.87 9.84
C TYR A 10 -1.37 -15.70 9.03
N CYS A 11 -1.86 -14.48 9.26
CA CYS A 11 -1.40 -13.30 8.54
C CYS A 11 0.04 -12.93 8.91
N ASP A 12 0.40 -13.03 10.19
CA ASP A 12 1.77 -12.76 10.66
C ASP A 12 2.79 -13.70 9.99
N ASP A 13 2.45 -14.99 9.92
CA ASP A 13 3.26 -16.00 9.22
C ASP A 13 3.29 -15.76 7.70
N TYR A 14 2.12 -15.57 7.08
CA TYR A 14 1.99 -15.41 5.63
C TYR A 14 2.75 -14.17 5.14
N LEU A 15 2.66 -13.05 5.86
CA LEU A 15 3.37 -11.82 5.52
C LEU A 15 4.79 -11.76 6.08
N SER A 16 5.22 -12.76 6.85
CA SER A 16 6.55 -12.81 7.48
C SER A 16 6.84 -11.55 8.32
N VAL A 17 5.87 -11.12 9.12
CA VAL A 17 5.89 -9.84 9.84
C VAL A 17 7.16 -9.64 10.68
N ASP A 18 7.66 -10.71 11.31
CA ASP A 18 8.86 -10.69 12.16
C ASP A 18 10.16 -10.31 11.42
N GLN A 19 10.17 -10.32 10.09
CA GLN A 19 11.32 -9.90 9.28
C GLN A 19 11.44 -8.38 9.14
N PHE A 20 10.41 -7.62 9.55
CA PHE A 20 10.34 -6.18 9.31
C PHE A 20 10.54 -5.38 10.60
N LYS A 21 11.43 -4.39 10.55
CA LYS A 21 11.51 -3.31 11.53
C LYS A 21 10.68 -2.15 11.03
N ASP A 22 9.50 -1.98 11.63
CA ASP A 22 8.50 -1.06 11.10
C ASP A 22 8.33 0.20 11.97
N TYR A 23 7.56 1.14 11.44
CA TYR A 23 7.14 2.39 12.06
C TYR A 23 5.83 2.25 12.84
N CYS A 24 5.10 1.15 12.70
CA CYS A 24 3.93 0.83 13.52
C CYS A 24 3.87 -0.67 13.83
N PRO A 25 3.10 -1.11 14.84
CA PRO A 25 2.82 -2.52 15.05
C PRO A 25 2.06 -3.09 13.85
N ASN A 26 2.60 -4.14 13.24
CA ASN A 26 1.90 -4.97 12.27
C ASN A 26 1.04 -6.01 13.00
N GLY A 27 -0.05 -6.45 12.38
CA GLY A 27 -0.96 -7.44 12.95
C GLY A 27 -2.24 -6.82 13.52
N LEU A 28 -2.82 -7.49 14.52
CA LEU A 28 -3.99 -6.99 15.23
C LEU A 28 -3.63 -5.79 16.11
N GLN A 29 -4.21 -4.63 15.80
CA GLN A 29 -3.98 -3.39 16.54
C GLN A 29 -5.09 -3.07 17.54
N ILE A 30 -6.36 -3.32 17.19
CA ILE A 30 -7.52 -3.13 18.08
C ILE A 30 -8.31 -4.42 18.09
N GLU A 31 -8.50 -4.97 19.30
CA GLU A 31 -9.29 -6.17 19.52
C GLU A 31 -10.80 -5.89 19.41
N GLY A 32 -11.49 -6.76 18.67
CA GLY A 32 -12.94 -6.77 18.51
C GLY A 32 -13.52 -8.16 18.82
N CYS A 33 -14.47 -8.63 18.01
CA CYS A 33 -15.11 -9.93 18.18
C CYS A 33 -14.13 -11.10 17.96
N GLU A 34 -14.46 -12.25 18.57
CA GLU A 34 -13.63 -13.45 18.49
C GLU A 34 -13.77 -14.19 17.16
N GLU A 35 -14.97 -14.27 16.62
CA GLU A 35 -15.25 -14.96 15.36
C GLU A 35 -15.43 -13.97 14.22
N ILE A 36 -14.74 -14.21 13.10
CA ILE A 36 -14.72 -13.34 11.93
C ILE A 36 -15.37 -14.05 10.75
N THR A 37 -16.32 -13.37 10.10
CA THR A 37 -17.04 -13.81 8.90
C THR A 37 -17.05 -12.75 7.80
N ASN A 38 -17.00 -11.47 8.18
CA ASN A 38 -17.12 -10.33 7.27
C ASN A 38 -15.93 -9.39 7.41
N ILE A 39 -15.13 -9.30 6.35
CA ILE A 39 -13.96 -8.44 6.26
C ILE A 39 -14.29 -7.23 5.40
N ILE A 40 -14.04 -6.05 5.95
CA ILE A 40 -13.91 -4.82 5.18
C ILE A 40 -12.44 -4.46 5.07
N SER A 41 -12.00 -4.00 3.90
CA SER A 41 -10.66 -3.45 3.76
C SER A 41 -10.64 -2.08 3.09
N GLY A 42 -9.60 -1.31 3.39
CA GLY A 42 -9.35 0.01 2.81
C GLY A 42 -7.90 0.43 3.08
N VAL A 43 -7.42 1.53 2.50
CA VAL A 43 -6.00 1.88 2.62
C VAL A 43 -5.64 2.33 4.05
N SER A 44 -6.42 3.24 4.63
CA SER A 44 -6.09 3.87 5.92
C SER A 44 -7.27 3.81 6.89
N ALA A 45 -7.00 3.56 8.18
CA ALA A 45 -8.00 3.59 9.25
C ALA A 45 -8.45 5.02 9.61
N ASN A 46 -9.02 5.73 8.63
CA ASN A 46 -9.66 7.03 8.82
C ASN A 46 -11.10 6.86 9.35
N LEU A 47 -11.73 7.97 9.78
CA LEU A 47 -13.06 7.90 10.39
C LEU A 47 -14.11 7.43 9.37
N ASP A 48 -14.06 7.96 8.16
CA ASP A 48 -15.00 7.60 7.09
C ASP A 48 -14.97 6.10 6.78
N LEU A 49 -13.79 5.49 6.66
CA LEU A 49 -13.66 4.04 6.44
C LEU A 49 -14.21 3.24 7.63
N ILE A 50 -13.96 3.69 8.86
CA ILE A 50 -14.50 3.04 10.07
C ILE A 50 -16.03 3.10 10.09
N GLU A 51 -16.61 4.25 9.75
CA GLU A 51 -18.08 4.41 9.67
C GLU A 51 -18.66 3.50 8.58
N ARG A 52 -18.00 3.41 7.41
CA ARG A 52 -18.40 2.45 6.36
C ARG A 52 -18.29 1.00 6.83
N ALA A 53 -17.23 0.64 7.56
CA ALA A 53 -17.09 -0.71 8.10
C ALA A 53 -18.20 -1.07 9.10
N ILE A 54 -18.64 -0.09 9.91
CA ILE A 54 -19.79 -0.26 10.82
C ILE A 54 -21.09 -0.47 10.03
N ASP A 55 -21.35 0.36 9.02
CA ASP A 55 -22.55 0.26 8.18
C ASP A 55 -22.64 -1.10 7.47
N GLU A 56 -21.51 -1.60 6.97
CA GLU A 56 -21.41 -2.91 6.32
C GLU A 56 -21.30 -4.08 7.32
N LYS A 57 -21.38 -3.81 8.64
CA LYS A 57 -21.33 -4.80 9.73
C LYS A 57 -20.07 -5.67 9.66
N ALA A 58 -18.91 -5.04 9.54
CA ALA A 58 -17.62 -5.70 9.54
C ALA A 58 -17.35 -6.39 10.89
N ASP A 59 -16.80 -7.60 10.86
CA ASP A 59 -16.19 -8.24 12.03
C ASP A 59 -14.71 -7.81 12.16
N ALA A 60 -14.09 -7.55 11.01
CA ALA A 60 -12.71 -7.08 10.92
C ALA A 60 -12.54 -6.03 9.81
N LEU A 61 -11.76 -4.99 10.14
CA LEU A 61 -11.26 -3.98 9.23
C LEU A 61 -9.76 -4.22 8.99
N PHE A 62 -9.38 -4.43 7.73
CA PHE A 62 -7.98 -4.58 7.31
C PHE A 62 -7.51 -3.31 6.60
N VAL A 63 -6.36 -2.80 7.01
CA VAL A 63 -5.75 -1.60 6.42
C VAL A 63 -4.25 -1.74 6.18
N HIS A 64 -3.71 -0.91 5.32
CA HIS A 64 -2.27 -0.72 5.21
C HIS A 64 -1.77 0.25 6.29
N HIS A 65 -2.45 1.40 6.45
CA HIS A 65 -2.15 2.41 7.47
C HIS A 65 -3.08 2.32 8.68
N GLY A 66 -2.58 1.70 9.74
CA GLY A 66 -3.22 1.63 11.05
C GLY A 66 -2.90 2.82 11.96
N PHE A 67 -2.83 2.53 13.26
CA PHE A 67 -2.45 3.44 14.34
C PHE A 67 -1.06 3.09 14.91
N PHE A 68 -0.66 3.80 15.97
CA PHE A 68 0.52 3.48 16.77
C PHE A 68 1.85 3.71 16.04
N TRP A 69 1.90 4.77 15.23
CA TRP A 69 3.11 5.19 14.56
C TRP A 69 4.20 5.59 15.55
N LYS A 70 5.45 5.28 15.21
CA LYS A 70 6.62 5.55 16.03
C LYS A 70 6.73 7.05 16.26
N ASN A 71 6.97 7.43 17.51
CA ASN A 71 7.03 8.81 17.99
C ASN A 71 5.69 9.56 18.01
N GLU A 72 4.55 8.90 17.77
CA GLU A 72 3.24 9.52 18.02
C GLU A 72 2.92 9.63 19.52
N ASP A 73 2.00 10.52 19.89
CA ASP A 73 1.53 10.62 21.28
C ASP A 73 0.72 9.35 21.66
N ALA A 74 1.14 8.68 22.72
CA ALA A 74 0.48 7.50 23.25
C ALA A 74 -0.92 7.79 23.83
N LYS A 75 -1.21 9.05 24.20
CA LYS A 75 -2.52 9.44 24.76
C LYS A 75 -3.64 9.24 23.73
N ILE A 76 -4.71 8.58 24.16
CA ILE A 76 -5.94 8.41 23.36
C ILE A 76 -6.83 9.64 23.57
N THR A 77 -6.62 10.67 22.76
CA THR A 77 -7.39 11.93 22.78
C THR A 77 -7.74 12.37 21.35
N GLY A 78 -8.65 13.34 21.20
CA GLY A 78 -9.01 13.91 19.90
C GLY A 78 -9.44 12.86 18.86
N ILE A 79 -8.85 12.93 17.66
CA ILE A 79 -9.17 12.03 16.53
C ILE A 79 -8.88 10.57 16.88
N LYS A 80 -7.75 10.28 17.53
CA LYS A 80 -7.37 8.91 17.94
C LYS A 80 -8.42 8.30 18.86
N ARG A 81 -8.91 9.07 19.84
CA ARG A 81 -10.02 8.65 20.71
C ARG A 81 -11.28 8.35 19.91
N ASN A 82 -11.67 9.22 18.98
CA ASN A 82 -12.91 9.05 18.24
C ASN A 82 -12.88 7.79 17.37
N ARG A 83 -11.78 7.54 16.66
CA ARG A 83 -11.62 6.35 15.80
C ARG A 83 -11.58 5.05 16.61
N ILE A 84 -10.76 4.98 17.65
CA ILE A 84 -10.65 3.78 18.50
C ILE A 84 -11.97 3.49 19.23
N ALA A 85 -12.66 4.53 19.73
CA ALA A 85 -13.94 4.34 20.41
C ALA A 85 -15.01 3.74 19.50
N GLN A 86 -15.06 4.12 18.22
CA GLN A 86 -16.00 3.55 17.25
C GLN A 86 -15.74 2.06 17.00
N LEU A 87 -14.48 1.66 16.81
CA LEU A 87 -14.11 0.25 16.63
C LEU A 87 -14.48 -0.59 17.86
N LEU A 88 -14.11 -0.12 19.06
CA LEU A 88 -14.40 -0.82 20.32
C LEU A 88 -15.91 -0.91 20.61
N ALA A 89 -16.67 0.17 20.38
CA ALA A 89 -18.11 0.18 20.64
C ALA A 89 -18.88 -0.78 19.74
N ASN A 90 -18.33 -1.13 18.58
CA ASN A 90 -18.92 -2.04 17.60
C ASN A 90 -18.24 -3.42 17.55
N ASN A 91 -17.28 -3.70 18.46
CA ASN A 91 -16.50 -4.94 18.49
C ASN A 91 -15.83 -5.29 17.14
N ILE A 92 -15.31 -4.30 16.43
CA ILE A 92 -14.64 -4.50 15.14
C ILE A 92 -13.14 -4.66 15.37
N ASN A 93 -12.57 -5.75 14.87
CA ASN A 93 -11.11 -5.96 14.87
C ASN A 93 -10.43 -5.00 13.89
N LEU A 94 -9.33 -4.37 14.27
CA LEU A 94 -8.46 -3.65 13.34
C LEU A 94 -7.17 -4.43 13.11
N PHE A 95 -6.96 -4.88 11.87
CA PHE A 95 -5.69 -5.44 11.41
C PHE A 95 -4.98 -4.41 10.53
N ALA A 96 -3.69 -4.20 10.78
CA ALA A 96 -2.87 -3.31 9.97
C ALA A 96 -1.56 -4.01 9.58
N TYR A 97 -1.21 -3.96 8.29
CA TYR A 97 0.06 -4.47 7.79
C TYR A 97 0.69 -3.42 6.86
N HIS A 98 1.81 -2.86 7.30
CA HIS A 98 2.53 -1.79 6.61
C HIS A 98 3.64 -2.38 5.73
N LEU A 99 4.92 -2.30 6.11
CA LEU A 99 6.03 -2.73 5.25
C LEU A 99 5.97 -4.21 4.79
N PRO A 100 5.52 -5.18 5.61
CA PRO A 100 5.32 -6.54 5.14
C PRO A 100 4.37 -6.63 3.95
N LEU A 101 3.33 -5.80 3.94
CA LEU A 101 2.37 -5.74 2.84
C LEU A 101 2.87 -4.95 1.64
N ASP A 102 3.85 -4.05 1.79
CA ASP A 102 4.52 -3.49 0.60
C ASP A 102 5.42 -4.50 -0.10
N ALA A 103 6.09 -5.34 0.69
CA ALA A 103 7.14 -6.23 0.22
C ALA A 103 6.66 -7.61 -0.25
N HIS A 104 5.49 -8.07 0.20
CA HIS A 104 5.03 -9.44 -0.05
C HIS A 104 4.93 -9.74 -1.55
N THR A 105 5.53 -10.84 -2.00
CA THR A 105 5.73 -11.12 -3.43
C THR A 105 4.49 -11.64 -4.15
N GLU A 106 3.41 -11.96 -3.43
CA GLU A 106 2.16 -12.45 -4.04
C GLU A 106 1.03 -11.42 -3.99
N VAL A 107 0.88 -10.74 -2.85
CA VAL A 107 -0.26 -9.87 -2.51
C VAL A 107 0.17 -8.46 -2.10
N GLY A 108 1.45 -8.11 -2.22
CA GLY A 108 1.93 -6.84 -1.74
C GLY A 108 1.67 -5.67 -2.69
N ASN A 109 1.73 -4.43 -2.18
CA ASN A 109 1.47 -3.23 -2.97
C ASN A 109 2.36 -3.15 -4.21
N ASN A 110 3.66 -3.44 -4.07
CA ASN A 110 4.61 -3.34 -5.17
C ASN A 110 4.35 -4.39 -6.27
N ILE A 111 4.08 -5.65 -5.92
CA ILE A 111 3.79 -6.68 -6.91
C ILE A 111 2.43 -6.45 -7.56
N GLU A 112 1.41 -6.05 -6.79
CA GLU A 112 0.09 -5.77 -7.34
C GLU A 112 0.14 -4.57 -8.30
N LEU A 113 0.86 -3.51 -7.96
CA LEU A 113 1.05 -2.37 -8.87
C LEU A 113 1.73 -2.81 -10.17
N ALA A 114 2.74 -3.67 -10.10
CA ALA A 114 3.39 -4.23 -11.29
C ALA A 114 2.40 -4.99 -12.19
N LYS A 115 1.54 -5.83 -11.60
CA LYS A 115 0.46 -6.54 -12.33
C LYS A 115 -0.49 -5.54 -13.00
N LYS A 116 -0.93 -4.50 -12.29
CA LYS A 116 -1.85 -3.49 -12.83
C LYS A 116 -1.25 -2.67 -13.98
N LEU A 117 0.05 -2.38 -13.91
CA LEU A 117 0.78 -1.62 -14.92
C LEU A 117 1.45 -2.50 -15.99
N SER A 118 1.18 -3.82 -15.98
CA SER A 118 1.78 -4.78 -16.93
C SER A 118 3.32 -4.73 -16.97
N ILE A 119 3.97 -4.49 -15.82
CA ILE A 119 5.43 -4.51 -15.69
C ILE A 119 5.90 -5.97 -15.74
N HIS A 120 6.88 -6.24 -16.60
CA HIS A 120 7.44 -7.57 -16.78
C HIS A 120 8.61 -7.84 -15.84
N ASN A 121 8.80 -9.12 -15.49
CA ASN A 121 9.89 -9.59 -14.63
C ASN A 121 10.04 -8.80 -13.32
N PRO A 122 8.96 -8.52 -12.56
CA PRO A 122 9.04 -7.73 -11.35
C PRO A 122 9.84 -8.46 -10.27
N ALA A 123 10.82 -7.78 -9.69
CA ALA A 123 11.63 -8.30 -8.60
C ALA A 123 12.11 -7.19 -7.67
N PRO A 124 12.28 -7.46 -6.36
CA PRO A 124 12.91 -6.51 -5.44
C PRO A 124 14.38 -6.26 -5.81
N ILE A 125 14.85 -5.04 -5.56
CA ILE A 125 16.26 -4.66 -5.68
C ILE A 125 16.96 -5.01 -4.36
N GLY A 126 17.59 -6.19 -4.31
CA GLY A 126 18.25 -6.67 -3.10
C GLY A 126 17.30 -6.71 -1.89
N ASP A 127 17.82 -6.36 -0.70
CA ASP A 127 17.05 -6.28 0.54
C ASP A 127 16.44 -4.88 0.74
N THR A 128 15.75 -4.36 -0.27
CA THR A 128 15.07 -3.05 -0.22
C THR A 128 13.58 -3.19 -0.54
N LEU A 129 12.81 -2.15 -0.24
CA LEU A 129 11.39 -2.05 -0.66
C LEU A 129 11.23 -1.61 -2.11
N VAL A 130 12.32 -1.28 -2.81
CA VAL A 130 12.29 -0.84 -4.20
C VAL A 130 12.30 -2.05 -5.10
N TRP A 131 11.41 -2.05 -6.07
CA TRP A 131 11.31 -3.09 -7.09
C TRP A 131 11.84 -2.59 -8.42
N GLN A 132 12.21 -3.54 -9.28
CA GLN A 132 12.60 -3.30 -10.66
C GLN A 132 11.91 -4.27 -11.61
N GLY A 133 11.88 -3.90 -12.87
CA GLY A 133 11.28 -4.71 -13.93
C GLY A 133 11.46 -4.06 -15.29
N GLU A 134 10.72 -4.58 -16.25
CA GLU A 134 10.86 -4.23 -17.66
C GLU A 134 9.53 -3.71 -18.22
N ILE A 135 9.63 -2.66 -19.01
CA ILE A 135 8.56 -2.08 -19.81
C ILE A 135 9.11 -1.81 -21.22
N ASN A 136 8.25 -1.48 -22.19
CA ASN A 136 8.73 -1.09 -23.52
C ASN A 136 7.76 -0.06 -24.12
N THR A 137 7.99 1.21 -23.79
CA THR A 137 7.04 2.29 -24.09
C THR A 137 7.74 3.66 -24.01
N THR A 138 7.01 4.73 -24.30
CA THR A 138 7.46 6.11 -24.10
C THR A 138 7.04 6.61 -22.72
N LEU A 139 7.67 7.67 -22.21
CA LEU A 139 7.24 8.31 -20.98
C LEU A 139 5.80 8.82 -21.05
N ALA A 140 5.40 9.41 -22.18
CA ALA A 140 4.03 9.88 -22.39
C ALA A 140 3.00 8.74 -22.30
N ASP A 141 3.22 7.66 -23.06
CA ASP A 141 2.30 6.52 -23.11
C ASP A 141 2.22 5.80 -21.74
N PHE A 142 3.37 5.64 -21.07
CA PHE A 142 3.41 5.05 -19.74
C PHE A 142 2.67 5.92 -18.71
N SER A 143 2.87 7.23 -18.74
CA SER A 143 2.18 8.17 -17.85
C SER A 143 0.66 8.15 -18.07
N GLN A 144 0.22 8.01 -19.32
CA GLN A 144 -1.19 7.84 -19.65
C GLN A 144 -1.74 6.51 -19.09
N MET A 145 -1.00 5.41 -19.24
CA MET A 145 -1.37 4.11 -18.66
C MET A 145 -1.50 4.21 -17.14
N VAL A 146 -0.50 4.79 -16.45
CA VAL A 146 -0.54 5.03 -15.00
C VAL A 146 -1.78 5.84 -14.64
N SER A 147 -2.07 6.91 -15.38
CA SER A 147 -3.23 7.75 -15.12
C SER A 147 -4.56 6.99 -15.23
N GLN A 148 -4.69 6.11 -16.23
CA GLN A 148 -5.91 5.32 -16.46
C GLN A 148 -6.08 4.22 -15.42
N VAL A 149 -5.01 3.46 -15.16
CA VAL A 149 -5.02 2.33 -14.23
C VAL A 149 -5.27 2.80 -12.80
N LEU A 150 -4.67 3.93 -12.40
CA LEU A 150 -4.82 4.47 -11.06
C LEU A 150 -6.00 5.43 -10.92
N ASN A 151 -6.67 5.80 -12.02
CA ASN A 151 -7.74 6.80 -12.04
C ASN A 151 -7.31 8.14 -11.40
N ARG A 152 -6.07 8.57 -11.66
CA ARG A 152 -5.48 9.80 -11.12
C ARG A 152 -4.42 10.33 -12.07
N THR A 153 -4.43 11.62 -12.39
CA THR A 153 -3.36 12.24 -13.18
C THR A 153 -2.05 12.31 -12.37
N PRO A 154 -0.95 11.65 -12.81
CA PRO A 154 0.33 11.72 -12.12
C PRO A 154 1.06 13.04 -12.37
N LEU A 155 2.00 13.37 -11.48
CA LEU A 155 3.06 14.34 -11.78
C LEU A 155 4.20 13.60 -12.49
N VAL A 156 4.65 14.15 -13.61
CA VAL A 156 5.63 13.52 -14.50
C VAL A 156 6.80 14.48 -14.72
N PHE A 157 8.03 13.97 -14.60
CA PHE A 157 9.25 14.71 -14.89
C PHE A 157 10.12 13.90 -15.85
N GLY A 158 10.48 14.49 -16.99
CA GLY A 158 11.27 13.86 -18.04
C GLY A 158 10.85 14.35 -19.43
N ASP A 159 11.50 13.83 -20.47
CA ASP A 159 11.07 14.02 -21.86
C ASP A 159 10.00 12.98 -22.20
N ASP A 160 8.82 13.44 -22.62
CA ASP A 160 7.69 12.62 -23.06
C ASP A 160 8.07 11.54 -24.08
N ASN A 161 9.08 11.81 -24.92
CA ASN A 161 9.55 10.88 -25.96
C ASN A 161 10.64 9.91 -25.48
N LYS A 162 11.10 10.02 -24.23
CA LYS A 162 12.13 9.13 -23.67
C LYS A 162 11.64 7.69 -23.75
N GLN A 163 12.47 6.82 -24.33
CA GLN A 163 12.20 5.39 -24.42
C GLN A 163 12.50 4.75 -23.06
N LEU A 164 11.53 4.02 -22.54
CA LEU A 164 11.61 3.33 -21.26
C LEU A 164 11.69 1.83 -21.48
N LYS A 165 12.74 1.21 -20.95
CA LYS A 165 12.96 -0.24 -20.97
C LYS A 165 13.03 -0.82 -19.56
N ARG A 166 13.63 -0.08 -18.64
CA ARG A 166 13.85 -0.49 -17.24
C ARG A 166 13.12 0.48 -16.34
N ILE A 167 12.30 -0.07 -15.47
CA ILE A 167 11.58 0.69 -14.45
C ILE A 167 12.04 0.23 -13.08
N ALA A 168 12.16 1.18 -12.16
CA ALA A 168 12.15 0.93 -10.73
C ALA A 168 10.94 1.60 -10.10
N TRP A 169 10.40 1.03 -9.03
CA TRP A 169 9.29 1.63 -8.31
C TRP A 169 9.26 1.25 -6.83
N CYS A 170 8.56 2.06 -6.05
CA CYS A 170 8.15 1.76 -4.69
C CYS A 170 6.86 2.52 -4.42
N THR A 171 5.79 1.83 -4.00
CA THR A 171 4.51 2.47 -3.65
C THR A 171 4.65 3.47 -2.51
N GLY A 172 3.66 4.35 -2.34
CA GLY A 172 3.61 5.27 -1.20
C GLY A 172 4.59 6.44 -1.25
N GLY A 173 5.04 6.85 -0.07
CA GLY A 173 5.95 7.98 0.14
C GLY A 173 7.44 7.62 -0.02
N ALA A 174 7.84 7.08 -1.17
CA ALA A 174 9.18 6.53 -1.39
C ALA A 174 10.08 7.36 -2.31
N GLN A 175 9.80 8.65 -2.49
CA GLN A 175 10.58 9.55 -3.36
C GLN A 175 12.07 9.61 -3.00
N SER A 176 12.43 9.47 -1.73
CA SER A 176 13.83 9.42 -1.28
C SER A 176 14.60 8.19 -1.77
N TYR A 177 13.90 7.17 -2.29
CA TYR A 177 14.50 5.94 -2.80
C TYR A 177 14.92 6.02 -4.27
N ILE A 178 14.81 7.19 -4.91
CA ILE A 178 15.26 7.40 -6.29
C ILE A 178 16.72 6.98 -6.53
N GLU A 179 17.59 7.08 -5.53
CA GLU A 179 18.98 6.61 -5.60
C GLU A 179 19.08 5.10 -5.91
N HIS A 180 18.16 4.27 -5.42
CA HIS A 180 18.15 2.85 -5.77
C HIS A 180 17.87 2.65 -7.27
N ALA A 181 16.96 3.43 -7.83
CA ALA A 181 16.62 3.40 -9.25
C ALA A 181 17.81 3.85 -10.13
N ILE A 182 18.51 4.91 -9.71
CA ILE A 182 19.72 5.42 -10.37
C ILE A 182 20.82 4.35 -10.34
N ASN A 183 21.07 3.75 -9.18
CA ASN A 183 22.12 2.73 -9.02
C ASN A 183 21.92 1.48 -9.88
N VAL A 184 20.66 1.13 -10.18
CA VAL A 184 20.38 0.04 -11.11
C VAL A 184 20.31 0.48 -12.56
N ASN A 185 20.47 1.78 -12.89
CA ASN A 185 20.28 2.35 -14.23
C ASN A 185 18.85 2.09 -14.77
N ALA A 186 17.84 2.38 -13.97
CA ALA A 186 16.46 2.43 -14.45
C ALA A 186 16.25 3.67 -15.33
N ASP A 187 15.42 3.56 -16.36
CA ASP A 187 15.04 4.68 -17.23
C ASP A 187 13.99 5.59 -16.56
N ILE A 188 13.25 5.04 -15.60
CA ILE A 188 12.20 5.71 -14.85
C ILE A 188 12.11 5.20 -13.41
N PHE A 189 11.80 6.10 -12.47
CA PHE A 189 11.37 5.77 -11.12
C PHE A 189 9.91 6.19 -10.88
N LEU A 190 9.07 5.26 -10.40
CA LEU A 190 7.67 5.50 -10.06
C LEU A 190 7.44 5.34 -8.56
N THR A 191 6.74 6.30 -7.95
CA THR A 191 6.29 6.22 -6.56
C THR A 191 4.97 6.97 -6.36
N GLY A 192 4.47 7.05 -5.13
CA GLY A 192 3.25 7.78 -4.79
C GLY A 192 3.50 9.28 -4.66
N GLU A 193 4.44 9.70 -3.83
CA GLU A 193 4.68 11.12 -3.50
C GLU A 193 5.89 11.75 -4.22
N VAL A 194 6.08 13.06 -4.06
CA VAL A 194 7.24 13.79 -4.57
C VAL A 194 7.68 14.86 -3.55
N SER A 195 8.97 15.17 -3.53
CA SER A 195 9.54 16.28 -2.76
C SER A 195 10.32 17.22 -3.68
N GLU A 196 10.54 18.46 -3.23
CA GLU A 196 11.07 19.56 -4.06
C GLU A 196 12.37 19.21 -4.80
N GLN A 197 13.27 18.46 -4.16
CA GLN A 197 14.57 18.09 -4.72
C GLN A 197 14.50 17.07 -5.86
N ILE A 198 13.41 16.31 -5.95
CA ILE A 198 13.30 15.14 -6.83
C ILE A 198 13.39 15.48 -8.33
N PRO A 199 12.73 16.53 -8.84
CA PRO A 199 12.84 16.91 -10.24
C PRO A 199 14.28 17.26 -10.65
N ALA A 200 15.06 17.89 -9.75
CA ALA A 200 16.47 18.20 -10.00
C ALA A 200 17.30 16.91 -10.06
N ILE A 201 17.16 16.03 -9.06
CA ILE A 201 17.86 14.73 -9.02
C ILE A 201 17.54 13.90 -10.27
N ALA A 202 16.26 13.81 -10.64
CA ALA A 202 15.81 13.07 -11.82
C ALA A 202 16.45 13.60 -13.11
N LYS A 203 16.44 14.93 -13.28
CA LYS A 203 17.03 15.59 -14.43
C LYS A 203 18.55 15.44 -14.50
N GLU A 204 19.24 15.59 -13.38
CA GLU A 204 20.72 15.51 -13.30
C GLU A 204 21.25 14.09 -13.53
N ASN A 205 20.42 13.06 -13.30
CA ASN A 205 20.76 11.65 -13.51
C ASN A 205 20.12 11.04 -14.77
N ASP A 206 19.47 11.84 -15.63
CA ASP A 206 18.75 11.38 -16.83
C ASP A 206 17.79 10.20 -16.57
N ILE A 207 17.07 10.25 -15.45
CA ILE A 207 16.01 9.30 -15.09
C ILE A 207 14.66 10.02 -15.11
N ALA A 208 13.65 9.42 -15.74
CA ALA A 208 12.28 9.94 -15.65
C ALA A 208 11.70 9.68 -14.26
N PHE A 209 10.75 10.51 -13.82
CA PHE A 209 10.09 10.33 -12.52
C PHE A 209 8.57 10.48 -12.65
N ILE A 210 7.84 9.60 -11.98
CA ILE A 210 6.38 9.67 -11.85
C ILE A 210 5.99 9.63 -10.36
N SER A 211 5.22 10.64 -9.93
CA SER A 211 4.47 10.61 -8.66
C SER A 211 2.98 10.38 -8.95
N ALA A 212 2.54 9.19 -8.59
CA ALA A 212 1.25 8.63 -9.00
C ALA A 212 0.19 8.67 -7.89
N GLY A 213 0.51 9.22 -6.72
CA GLY A 213 -0.33 9.32 -5.53
C GLY A 213 -0.06 8.19 -4.53
N HIS A 214 0.20 8.55 -3.28
CA HIS A 214 0.43 7.64 -2.15
C HIS A 214 -0.73 6.65 -2.03
N HIS A 215 -1.94 7.15 -1.75
CA HIS A 215 -3.14 6.32 -1.63
C HIS A 215 -3.38 5.53 -2.91
N ALA A 216 -3.27 6.19 -4.08
CA ALA A 216 -3.57 5.58 -5.36
C ALA A 216 -2.70 4.33 -5.65
N THR A 217 -1.43 4.34 -5.23
CA THR A 217 -0.49 3.22 -5.42
C THR A 217 -0.63 2.09 -4.40
N GLU A 218 -1.26 2.34 -3.24
CA GLU A 218 -1.34 1.38 -2.12
C GLU A 218 -2.72 0.76 -1.89
N ARG A 219 -3.65 1.00 -2.83
CA ARG A 219 -4.98 0.36 -2.78
C ARG A 219 -4.92 -1.16 -2.89
N TYR A 220 -3.92 -1.68 -3.59
CA TYR A 220 -4.01 -3.03 -4.14
C TYR A 220 -3.51 -4.12 -3.21
N GLY A 221 -2.54 -3.85 -2.33
CA GLY A 221 -2.00 -4.87 -1.44
C GLY A 221 -3.05 -5.36 -0.44
N VAL A 222 -3.77 -4.43 0.20
CA VAL A 222 -4.85 -4.78 1.14
C VAL A 222 -6.04 -5.44 0.45
N GLN A 223 -6.31 -5.10 -0.81
CA GLN A 223 -7.31 -5.82 -1.63
C GLN A 223 -6.90 -7.27 -1.86
N ALA A 224 -5.68 -7.48 -2.32
CA ALA A 224 -5.16 -8.81 -2.65
C ALA A 224 -5.04 -9.70 -1.41
N LEU A 225 -4.55 -9.16 -0.28
CA LEU A 225 -4.50 -9.88 0.99
C LEU A 225 -5.89 -10.33 1.43
N CYS A 226 -6.86 -9.43 1.48
CA CYS A 226 -8.20 -9.77 1.95
C CYS A 226 -8.96 -10.68 0.97
N GLN A 227 -8.72 -10.57 -0.33
CA GLN A 227 -9.24 -11.53 -1.31
C GLN A 227 -8.64 -12.93 -1.08
N HIS A 228 -7.34 -13.02 -0.83
CA HIS A 228 -6.67 -14.28 -0.48
C HIS A 228 -7.25 -14.90 0.81
N LEU A 229 -7.49 -14.10 1.85
CA LEU A 229 -8.11 -14.57 3.09
C LEU A 229 -9.57 -15.01 2.87
N SER A 230 -10.31 -14.27 2.05
CA SER A 230 -11.67 -14.59 1.63
C SER A 230 -11.73 -15.97 0.97
N ASP A 231 -10.88 -16.20 -0.03
CA ASP A 231 -10.84 -17.46 -0.79
C ASP A 231 -10.37 -18.63 0.07
N LYS A 232 -9.40 -18.39 0.96
CA LYS A 232 -8.80 -19.44 1.81
C LYS A 232 -9.71 -19.91 2.92
N PHE A 233 -10.44 -18.99 3.55
CA PHE A 233 -11.20 -19.25 4.78
C PHE A 233 -12.72 -19.11 4.60
N ASP A 234 -13.19 -18.96 3.36
CA ASP A 234 -14.61 -18.77 3.01
C ASP A 234 -15.24 -17.62 3.81
N LEU A 235 -14.58 -16.45 3.75
CA LEU A 235 -15.02 -15.22 4.41
C LEU A 235 -15.68 -14.31 3.38
N LYS A 236 -16.55 -13.41 3.85
CA LYS A 236 -17.02 -12.30 3.01
C LYS A 236 -15.96 -11.22 3.02
N HIS A 237 -15.70 -10.63 1.84
CA HIS A 237 -14.79 -9.52 1.70
C HIS A 237 -15.39 -8.42 0.82
N GLN A 238 -15.22 -7.18 1.25
CA GLN A 238 -15.42 -6.00 0.43
C GLN A 238 -14.30 -4.99 0.67
N PHE A 239 -13.70 -4.50 -0.41
CA PHE A 239 -12.84 -3.32 -0.36
C PHE A 239 -13.65 -2.03 -0.52
N ILE A 240 -13.35 -1.04 0.29
CA ILE A 240 -13.97 0.29 0.26
C ILE A 240 -12.87 1.33 0.03
N ASP A 241 -12.94 1.99 -1.12
CA ASP A 241 -12.05 3.09 -1.44
C ASP A 241 -12.58 4.39 -0.84
N ILE A 242 -11.85 4.96 0.12
CA ILE A 242 -12.11 6.32 0.61
C ILE A 242 -11.14 7.24 -0.12
N ASP A 243 -11.69 8.09 -0.99
CA ASP A 243 -10.90 8.97 -1.85
C ASP A 243 -9.92 9.82 -1.02
N ASN A 244 -8.67 9.83 -1.47
CA ASN A 244 -7.59 10.64 -0.91
C ASN A 244 -6.78 11.19 -2.08
N GLN A 245 -6.62 12.51 -2.10
CA GLN A 245 -5.93 13.22 -3.18
C GLN A 245 -4.41 13.00 -3.16
N VAL A 246 -3.87 12.55 -2.03
CA VAL A 246 -2.45 12.27 -1.83
C VAL A 246 -2.18 10.81 -2.08
#